data_AF-A0A7X3Y5A5-F1
#
_entry.id   AF-A0A7X3Y5A5-F1
#
_cell.length_a   1.000
_cell.length_b   1.000
_cell.length_c   1.000
_cell.angle_alpha   90.00
_cell.angle_beta   90.00
_cell.angle_gamma   90.00
#
_symmetry.space_group_name_H-M   'P 1'
#
loop_
_entity.id
_entity.type
_entity.pdbx_description
1 polymer ?
#
loop_
_entity_poly.entity_id
_entity_poly.type
_entity_poly.pdbx_seq_one_letter_code
_entity_poly.pdbx_strand_id
1 'polypeptide(L)'
;MPAFDDFTGTVRGTPVVTRVMESMMIEAAQALRDICRVFKETGEPMGGHHLPAGGYMGEMIVRALIEADLIEEVEGQERGFMRRYKPTKKGEKTYTKLDKEDAFSRRAS
;
A
#
# COMPACT_ATOMS: atom_id res chain seq x y z
N MET A 1 27.92 -11.80 1.62
CA MET A 1 28.42 -12.12 2.97
C MET A 1 27.93 -13.53 3.25
N PRO A 2 28.74 -14.58 3.02
CA PRO A 2 28.22 -15.93 2.79
C PRO A 2 27.28 -16.44 3.89
N ALA A 3 27.66 -16.28 5.16
CA ALA A 3 26.83 -16.71 6.29
C ALA A 3 25.50 -15.93 6.44
N PHE A 4 25.48 -14.65 6.06
CA PHE A 4 24.25 -13.86 6.05
C PHE A 4 23.34 -14.25 4.88
N ASP A 5 23.93 -14.52 3.72
CA ASP A 5 23.20 -14.99 2.54
C ASP A 5 22.55 -16.37 2.82
N ASP A 6 23.28 -17.30 3.47
CA ASP A 6 22.75 -18.59 3.92
C ASP A 6 21.62 -18.44 4.96
N PHE A 7 21.81 -17.56 5.95
CA PHE A 7 20.78 -17.25 6.94
C PHE A 7 19.51 -16.69 6.28
N THR A 8 19.66 -15.70 5.40
CA THR A 8 18.51 -15.08 4.71
C THR A 8 17.78 -16.07 3.83
N GLY A 9 18.50 -16.94 3.11
CA GLY A 9 17.91 -18.03 2.34
C GLY A 9 17.08 -18.98 3.20
N THR A 10 17.63 -19.39 4.34
CA THR A 10 16.94 -20.28 5.31
C THR A 10 15.66 -19.63 5.85
N VAL A 11 15.75 -18.38 6.30
CA VAL A 11 14.61 -17.66 6.89
C VAL A 11 13.54 -17.31 5.85
N ARG A 12 13.94 -16.86 4.66
CA ARG A 12 13.04 -16.50 3.56
C ARG A 12 12.28 -17.71 3.01
N GLY A 13 12.88 -18.90 3.08
CA GLY A 13 12.24 -20.15 2.70
C GLY A 13 11.12 -20.61 3.64
N THR A 14 10.94 -19.95 4.80
CA THR A 14 9.88 -20.33 5.73
C THR A 14 8.49 -19.90 5.22
N PRO A 15 7.44 -20.71 5.50
CA PRO A 15 6.06 -20.31 5.19
C PRO A 15 5.63 -19.03 5.90
N VAL A 16 6.23 -18.72 7.06
CA VAL A 16 5.92 -17.52 7.84
C VAL A 16 6.34 -16.26 7.08
N VAL A 17 7.58 -16.19 6.60
CA VAL A 17 8.05 -15.02 5.82
C VAL A 17 7.27 -14.88 4.52
N THR A 18 6.95 -16.00 3.86
CA THR A 18 6.11 -15.98 2.64
C THR A 18 4.74 -15.35 2.93
N ARG A 19 4.06 -15.75 4.01
CA ARG A 19 2.76 -15.17 4.40
C ARG A 19 2.85 -13.69 4.77
N VAL A 20 3.93 -13.27 5.42
CA VAL A 20 4.14 -11.84 5.73
C VAL A 20 4.23 -11.03 4.43
N MET A 21 4.98 -11.51 3.44
CA MET A 21 5.07 -10.84 2.14
C MET A 21 3.72 -10.80 1.43
N GLU A 22 2.95 -11.89 1.44
CA GLU A 22 1.60 -11.94 0.87
C GLU A 22 0.66 -10.95 1.56
N SER A 23 0.67 -10.88 2.90
CA SER A 23 -0.13 -9.92 3.68
C SER A 23 0.22 -8.50 3.30
N MET A 24 1.52 -8.21 3.15
CA MET A 24 1.99 -6.87 2.78
C MET A 24 1.50 -6.45 1.38
N MET A 25 1.43 -7.40 0.42
CA MET A 25 0.87 -7.12 -0.91
C MET A 25 -0.65 -6.89 -0.86
N ILE A 26 -1.37 -7.65 -0.03
CA ILE A 26 -2.82 -7.47 0.16
C ILE A 26 -3.11 -6.10 0.77
N GLU A 27 -2.42 -5.74 1.85
CA GLU A 27 -2.58 -4.45 2.52
C GLU A 27 -2.19 -3.27 1.62
N ALA A 28 -1.14 -3.41 0.80
CA ALA A 28 -0.76 -2.38 -0.17
C ALA A 28 -1.83 -2.16 -1.24
N ALA A 29 -2.42 -3.23 -1.74
CA ALA A 29 -3.51 -3.12 -2.70
C ALA A 29 -4.78 -2.54 -2.04
N GLN A 30 -5.03 -2.83 -0.76
CA GLN A 30 -6.16 -2.26 -0.01
C GLN A 30 -5.97 -0.76 0.20
N ALA A 31 -4.76 -0.34 0.59
CA ALA A 31 -4.40 1.06 0.69
C ALA A 31 -4.59 1.80 -0.64
N LEU A 32 -4.14 1.22 -1.76
CA LEU A 32 -4.35 1.80 -3.09
C LEU A 32 -5.85 1.94 -3.42
N ARG A 33 -6.65 0.89 -3.16
CA ARG A 33 -8.11 0.93 -3.36
C ARG A 33 -8.73 2.06 -2.58
N ASP A 34 -8.46 2.14 -1.28
CA ASP A 34 -9.11 3.10 -0.39
C ASP A 34 -8.74 4.54 -0.78
N ILE A 35 -7.47 4.79 -1.12
CA ILE A 35 -7.01 6.09 -1.67
C ILE A 35 -7.75 6.44 -2.96
N CYS A 36 -7.81 5.50 -3.93
CA CYS A 36 -8.49 5.73 -5.20
C CYS A 36 -9.99 5.97 -5.02
N ARG A 37 -10.65 5.20 -4.15
CA ARG A 37 -12.08 5.30 -3.89
C ARG A 37 -12.42 6.63 -3.25
N VAL A 38 -11.72 7.02 -2.17
CA VAL A 38 -11.93 8.29 -1.49
C VAL A 38 -11.70 9.46 -2.45
N PHE A 39 -10.62 9.42 -3.24
CA PHE A 39 -10.33 10.48 -4.20
C PHE A 39 -11.37 10.55 -5.32
N LYS A 40 -11.87 9.41 -5.82
CA LYS A 40 -12.92 9.38 -6.84
C LYS A 40 -14.26 9.89 -6.33
N GLU A 41 -14.59 9.61 -5.07
CA GLU A 41 -15.85 10.01 -4.43
C GLU A 41 -15.86 11.49 -4.02
N THR A 42 -14.72 12.01 -3.56
CA THR A 42 -14.65 13.35 -2.94
C THR A 42 -13.87 14.38 -3.76
N GLY A 43 -12.98 13.93 -4.66
CA GLY A 43 -11.97 14.79 -5.30
C GLY A 43 -10.80 15.18 -4.39
N GLU A 44 -10.81 14.75 -3.12
CA GLU A 44 -9.87 15.17 -2.09
C GLU A 44 -8.85 14.08 -1.73
N PRO A 45 -7.59 14.43 -1.43
CA PRO A 45 -6.58 13.49 -0.94
C PRO A 45 -6.99 12.82 0.38
N MET A 46 -6.73 11.51 0.50
CA MET A 46 -7.02 10.73 1.69
C MET A 46 -5.98 10.99 2.79
N GLY A 47 -6.43 11.20 4.03
CA GLY A 47 -5.55 11.32 5.19
C GLY A 47 -4.90 9.98 5.58
N GLY A 48 -3.61 10.01 5.91
CA GLY A 48 -2.82 8.81 6.21
C GLY A 48 -3.24 8.03 7.45
N HIS A 49 -4.04 8.62 8.35
CA HIS A 49 -4.61 7.90 9.50
C HIS A 49 -5.70 6.90 9.14
N HIS A 50 -6.19 6.93 7.89
CA HIS A 50 -7.16 5.96 7.39
C HIS A 50 -6.50 4.74 6.71
N LEU A 51 -5.18 4.65 6.69
CA LEU A 51 -4.48 3.52 6.07
C LEU A 51 -4.63 2.24 6.93
N PRO A 52 -4.82 1.07 6.29
CA PRO A 52 -5.15 -0.19 6.98
C PRO A 52 -4.03 -0.71 7.89
N ALA A 53 -2.80 -0.23 7.74
CA ALA A 53 -1.67 -0.63 8.56
C ALA A 53 -1.11 0.57 9.34
N GLY A 54 -1.13 0.47 10.67
CA GLY A 54 -0.45 1.41 11.55
C GLY A 54 1.04 1.08 11.72
N GLY A 55 1.84 2.07 12.10
CA GLY A 55 3.26 1.88 12.41
C GLY A 55 4.15 1.61 11.20
N TYR A 56 5.25 0.88 11.41
CA TYR A 56 6.31 0.69 10.40
C TYR A 56 5.82 0.05 9.10
N MET A 57 4.95 -0.97 9.19
CA MET A 57 4.43 -1.67 8.00
C MET A 57 3.60 -0.75 7.10
N GLY A 58 2.75 0.08 7.70
CA GLY A 58 1.98 1.09 6.96
C GLY A 58 2.87 2.10 6.25
N GLU A 59 3.93 2.55 6.92
CA GLU A 59 4.90 3.46 6.30
C GLU A 59 5.59 2.81 5.09
N MET A 60 6.01 1.55 5.21
CA MET A 60 6.66 0.84 4.11
C MET A 60 5.72 0.60 2.93
N ILE A 61 4.45 0.28 3.20
CA ILE A 61 3.43 0.15 2.16
C ILE A 61 3.26 1.46 1.39
N VAL A 62 3.11 2.59 2.10
CA VAL A 62 2.97 3.90 1.45
C VAL A 62 4.19 4.22 0.60
N ARG A 63 5.39 4.05 1.16
CA ARG A 63 6.64 4.29 0.43
C ARG A 63 6.73 3.42 -0.82
N ALA A 64 6.39 2.14 -0.73
CA ALA A 64 6.37 1.25 -1.88
C ALA A 64 5.38 1.71 -2.96
N LEU A 65 4.20 2.19 -2.58
CA LEU A 65 3.21 2.73 -3.52
C LEU A 65 3.68 4.03 -4.18
N ILE A 66 4.36 4.91 -3.43
CA ILE A 66 4.96 6.15 -3.96
C ILE A 66 6.10 5.82 -4.94
N GLU A 67 7.04 4.94 -4.55
CA GLU A 67 8.14 4.51 -5.41
C GLU A 67 7.65 3.79 -6.67
N ALA A 68 6.53 3.08 -6.58
CA ALA A 68 5.88 2.46 -7.72
C ALA A 68 5.08 3.45 -8.60
N ASP A 69 5.07 4.75 -8.26
CA ASP A 69 4.29 5.80 -8.95
C ASP A 69 2.79 5.49 -8.99
N LEU A 70 2.24 4.86 -7.95
CA LEU A 70 0.81 4.55 -7.85
C LEU A 70 0.05 5.61 -7.06
N ILE A 71 0.71 6.24 -6.09
CA ILE A 71 0.17 7.36 -5.32
C ILE A 71 1.22 8.46 -5.21
N GLU A 72 0.79 9.66 -4.88
CA GLU A 72 1.66 10.79 -4.55
C GLU A 72 1.26 11.37 -3.19
N GLU A 73 2.27 11.77 -2.42
CA GLU A 73 2.07 12.49 -1.15
C GLU A 73 1.80 13.97 -1.46
N VAL A 74 0.74 14.50 -0.87
CA VAL A 74 0.37 15.92 -0.99
C VAL A 74 0.69 16.59 0.34
N GLU A 75 1.50 17.64 0.30
CA GLU A 75 1.81 18.40 1.51
C GLU A 75 0.52 18.94 2.16
N GLY A 76 0.41 18.74 3.47
CA GLY A 76 -0.52 19.50 4.29
C GLY A 76 -0.10 20.97 4.27
N GLN A 77 -1.02 21.89 3.97
CA GLN A 77 -0.71 23.33 3.91
C GLN A 77 -0.25 23.92 5.27
N GLU A 78 -0.33 23.16 6.36
CA GLU A 78 0.01 23.61 7.71
C GLU A 78 0.81 22.57 8.50
N ARG A 79 1.71 23.06 9.37
CA ARG A 79 2.50 22.25 10.31
C ARG A 79 1.55 21.55 11.29
N GLY A 80 1.50 20.23 11.24
CA GLY A 80 0.66 19.39 12.12
C GLY A 80 -0.39 18.56 11.38
N PHE A 81 -0.56 18.76 10.07
CA PHE A 81 -1.43 17.92 9.27
C PHE A 81 -0.81 16.55 9.03
N MET A 82 -1.62 15.51 9.23
CA MET A 82 -1.27 14.15 8.85
C MET A 82 -1.06 14.09 7.34
N ARG A 83 -0.04 13.34 6.89
CA ARG A 83 0.26 13.14 5.47
C ARG A 83 -1.00 12.78 4.69
N ARG A 84 -1.16 13.33 3.49
CA ARG A 84 -2.30 13.05 2.61
C ARG A 84 -1.82 12.45 1.30
N TYR A 85 -2.63 11.57 0.72
CA TYR A 85 -2.26 10.84 -0.48
C TYR A 85 -3.37 10.92 -1.53
N LYS A 86 -2.99 11.09 -2.79
CA LYS A 86 -3.88 10.98 -3.95
C LYS A 86 -3.32 9.98 -4.96
N PRO A 87 -4.18 9.34 -5.76
CA PRO A 87 -3.70 8.40 -6.77
C PRO A 87 -3.06 9.14 -7.95
N THR A 88 -2.07 8.53 -8.57
CA THR A 88 -1.58 8.97 -9.88
C THR A 88 -2.47 8.39 -10.98
N LYS A 89 -2.28 8.83 -12.24
CA LYS A 89 -2.93 8.19 -13.40
C LYS A 89 -2.60 6.70 -13.52
N LYS A 90 -1.42 6.28 -13.08
CA LYS A 90 -1.00 4.88 -13.07
C LYS A 90 -1.69 4.12 -11.93
N GLY A 91 -1.81 4.74 -10.77
CA GLY A 91 -2.61 4.25 -9.63
C GLY A 91 -4.04 3.94 -10.02
N GLU A 92 -4.75 4.91 -10.60
CA GLU A 92 -6.16 4.76 -11.01
C GLU A 92 -6.35 3.61 -12.02
N LYS A 93 -5.45 3.50 -13.01
CA LYS A 93 -5.48 2.41 -14.00
C LYS A 93 -5.24 1.05 -13.34
N THR A 94 -4.33 0.99 -12.38
CA THR A 94 -4.00 -0.25 -11.65
C THR A 94 -5.17 -0.65 -10.77
N TYR A 95 -5.73 0.28 -10.02
CA TYR A 95 -6.95 0.07 -9.23
C TYR A 95 -8.10 -0.44 -10.10
N THR A 96 -8.36 0.19 -11.25
CA THR A 96 -9.43 -0.23 -12.17
C THR A 96 -9.26 -1.68 -12.67
N LYS A 97 -8.02 -2.17 -12.81
CA LYS A 97 -7.76 -3.57 -13.16
C LYS A 97 -8.04 -4.50 -11.98
N LEU A 98 -7.55 -4.14 -10.79
CA LEU A 98 -7.75 -4.91 -9.56
C LEU A 98 -9.23 -4.99 -9.16
N ASP A 99 -9.99 -3.91 -9.34
CA ASP A 99 -11.42 -3.82 -9.01
C ASP A 99 -12.28 -4.74 -9.92
N LYS A 100 -11.82 -4.99 -11.15
CA LYS A 100 -12.43 -5.95 -12.08
C LYS A 100 -12.05 -7.41 -11.79
N GLU A 101 -10.96 -7.62 -11.05
CA GLU A 101 -10.56 -8.94 -10.59
C GLU A 101 -11.31 -9.27 -9.31
N ASP A 102 -12.35 -10.09 -9.45
CA ASP A 102 -13.27 -10.57 -8.40
C ASP A 102 -12.56 -11.16 -7.15
N ALA A 103 -11.27 -11.48 -7.25
CA ALA A 103 -10.40 -11.95 -6.18
C ALA A 103 -10.06 -10.87 -5.14
N PHE A 104 -10.05 -9.59 -5.51
CA PHE A 104 -9.72 -8.49 -4.60
C PHE A 104 -10.87 -8.21 -3.62
N SER A 105 -12.10 -8.29 -4.12
CA SER A 105 -13.34 -8.08 -3.35
C SER A 105 -13.55 -9.12 -2.25
N ARG A 106 -13.05 -10.36 -2.42
CA ARG A 106 -13.23 -11.47 -1.47
C ARG A 106 -12.18 -11.55 -0.36
N ARG A 107 -11.03 -10.89 -0.51
CA ARG A 107 -9.94 -10.87 0.51
C ARG A 107 -9.99 -9.64 1.41
N ALA A 108 -10.87 -8.69 1.14
CA ALA A 108 -11.03 -7.45 1.89
C ALA A 108 -12.32 -7.39 2.73
N SER A 109 -13.06 -8.50 2.80
CA SER A 109 -14.31 -8.69 3.55
C SER A 109 -14.11 -9.61 4.74
#